data_AF-A0A931TGJ3-F1
#
_entry.id   AF-A0A931TGJ3-F1
#
_cell.length_a   1.000
_cell.length_b   1.000
_cell.length_c   1.000
_cell.angle_alpha   90.00
_cell.angle_beta   90.00
_cell.angle_gamma   90.00
#
_symmetry.space_group_name_H-M   'P 1'
#
loop_
_entity.id
_entity.type
_entity.pdbx_description
1 polymer ?
#
loop_
_entity_poly.entity_id
_entity_poly.type
_entity_poly.pdbx_seq_one_letter_code
_entity_poly.pdbx_strand_id
1 'polypeptide(L)' 'MLDAGDEAWIDALVAVAERDASIARVLREICSLDGTVRTGALALVGAHLRAKNTASDVFDCLDALRRDDVARKISERLG' A
#
# COMPACT_ATOMS: atom_id res chain seq x y z
N MET A 1 -5.18 -15.12 1.84
CA MET A 1 -5.38 -15.62 0.46
C MET A 1 -5.97 -14.44 -0.26
N LEU A 2 -5.26 -13.91 -1.26
CA LEU A 2 -5.72 -12.74 -2.00
C LEU A 2 -7.00 -13.10 -2.76
N ASP A 3 -7.99 -12.22 -2.69
CA ASP A 3 -9.19 -12.33 -3.52
C ASP A 3 -9.04 -11.54 -4.83
N ALA A 4 -10.06 -11.59 -5.68
CA ALA A 4 -10.04 -10.89 -6.96
C ALA A 4 -10.00 -9.35 -6.79
N GLY A 5 -10.53 -8.83 -5.68
CA GLY A 5 -10.47 -7.40 -5.37
C GLY A 5 -9.04 -6.99 -5.02
N ASP A 6 -8.34 -7.81 -4.22
CA ASP A 6 -6.95 -7.59 -3.86
C ASP A 6 -6.03 -7.57 -5.08
N GLU A 7 -6.18 -8.54 -5.99
CA GLU A 7 -5.35 -8.63 -7.20
C GLU A 7 -5.58 -7.42 -8.13
N ALA A 8 -6.84 -7.02 -8.35
CA ALA A 8 -7.16 -5.83 -9.14
C ALA A 8 -6.56 -4.55 -8.54
N TRP A 9 -6.54 -4.47 -7.21
CA TRP A 9 -5.98 -3.35 -6.49
C TRP A 9 -4.45 -3.31 -6.58
N ILE A 10 -3.79 -4.45 -6.41
CA ILE A 10 -2.34 -4.62 -6.59
C ILE A 10 -1.93 -4.22 -8.01
N ASP A 11 -2.67 -4.68 -9.02
CA ASP A 11 -2.40 -4.34 -10.42
C ASP A 11 -2.52 -2.84 -10.67
N ALA A 12 -3.52 -2.17 -10.07
CA ALA A 12 -3.67 -0.72 -10.17
C ALA A 12 -2.48 0.04 -9.53
N LEU A 13 -2.03 -0.37 -8.34
CA LEU A 13 -0.86 0.22 -7.70
C LEU A 13 0.41 0.02 -8.52
N VAL A 14 0.64 -1.20 -9.02
CA VAL A 14 1.82 -1.53 -9.83
C VAL A 14 1.81 -0.70 -11.12
N ALA A 15 0.66 -0.57 -11.79
CA ALA A 15 0.53 0.25 -12.98
C ALA A 15 0.84 1.74 -12.74
N VAL A 16 0.53 2.28 -11.55
CA VAL A 16 0.93 3.64 -11.17
C VAL A 16 2.43 3.71 -10.88
N ALA A 17 2.97 2.74 -10.15
CA ALA A 17 4.39 2.65 -9.83
C ALA A 17 5.29 2.51 -11.08
N GLU A 18 4.84 1.78 -12.10
CA GLU A 18 5.54 1.65 -13.39
C GLU A 18 5.64 2.99 -14.14
N ARG A 19 4.71 3.91 -13.91
CA ARG A 19 4.69 5.23 -14.55
C ARG A 19 5.55 6.26 -13.81
N ASP A 20 5.86 6.03 -12.54
CA ASP A 20 6.60 6.96 -11.70
C ASP A 20 7.56 6.23 -10.74
N ALA A 21 8.86 6.37 -11.02
CA ALA A 21 9.92 5.74 -10.25
C ALA A 21 9.97 6.19 -8.78
N SER A 22 9.50 7.40 -8.46
CA SER A 22 9.44 7.89 -7.07
C SER A 22 8.36 7.15 -6.28
N ILE A 23 7.20 6.89 -6.90
CA ILE A 23 6.12 6.10 -6.32
C ILE A 23 6.57 4.65 -6.12
N ALA A 24 7.20 4.05 -7.15
CA ALA A 24 7.74 2.70 -7.04
C ALA A 24 8.76 2.56 -5.92
N ARG A 25 9.59 3.57 -5.69
CA ARG A 25 10.55 3.58 -4.58
C ARG A 25 9.85 3.62 -3.23
N VAL A 26 8.91 4.55 -3.04
CA VAL A 26 8.18 4.69 -1.77
C VAL A 26 7.39 3.41 -1.44
N LEU A 27 6.73 2.82 -2.44
CA LEU A 27 6.00 1.56 -2.24
C LEU A 27 6.92 0.41 -1.83
N ARG A 28 8.11 0.28 -2.46
CA ARG A 28 9.10 -0.72 -2.05
C ARG A 28 9.60 -0.48 -0.63
N GLU A 29 9.91 0.77 -0.27
CA GLU A 29 10.33 1.11 1.10
C GLU A 29 9.25 0.72 2.11
N ILE A 30 7.98 1.09 1.87
CA ILE A 30 6.85 0.72 2.73
C ILE A 30 6.70 -0.80 2.84
N CYS A 31 6.69 -1.52 1.71
CA CYS A 31 6.48 -2.97 1.68
C CYS A 31 7.68 -3.76 2.24
N SER A 32 8.87 -3.14 2.33
CA SER A 32 10.06 -3.74 2.94
C SER A 32 10.07 -3.66 4.47
N LEU A 33 9.19 -2.84 5.08
CA LEU A 33 9.06 -2.76 6.53
C LEU A 33 8.51 -4.06 7.10
N ASP A 34 8.96 -4.40 8.32
CA ASP A 34 8.32 -5.42 9.15
C ASP A 34 6.80 -5.19 9.24
N GLY A 35 6.00 -6.25 9.19
CA GLY A 35 4.53 -6.16 9.13
C GLY A 35 3.92 -5.37 10.31
N THR A 36 4.48 -5.49 11.51
CA THR A 36 4.02 -4.74 12.69
C THR A 36 4.38 -3.27 12.56
N VAL A 37 5.61 -2.97 12.14
CA VAL A 37 6.08 -1.59 11.91
C VAL A 37 5.28 -0.91 10.81
N ARG A 38 5.07 -1.59 9.68
CA ARG A 38 4.26 -1.11 8.56
C ARG A 38 2.84 -0.80 9.00
N THR A 39 2.22 -1.71 9.74
CA THR A 39 0.86 -1.52 10.26
C THR A 39 0.77 -0.30 11.17
N GLY A 40 1.70 -0.14 12.11
CA GLY A 40 1.75 1.03 13.00
C GLY A 40 1.97 2.34 12.24
N ALA A 41 2.90 2.37 11.28
CA ALA A 41 3.17 3.54 10.45
C ALA A 41 1.94 3.96 9.63
N LEU A 42 1.29 3.00 8.95
CA LEU A 42 0.09 3.28 8.15
C LEU A 42 -1.12 3.64 9.01
N ALA A 43 -1.20 3.18 10.26
CA ALA A 43 -2.21 3.63 11.22
C ALA A 43 -2.02 5.10 11.60
N LEU A 44 -0.78 5.52 11.87
CA LEU A 44 -0.45 6.91 12.17
C LEU A 44 -0.76 7.83 10.97
N VAL A 45 -0.35 7.44 9.76
CA VAL A 45 -0.67 8.18 8.53
C VAL A 45 -2.18 8.28 8.34
N GLY A 46 -2.91 7.18 8.51
CA GLY A 46 -4.36 7.17 8.43
C GLY A 46 -5.03 8.13 9.42
N ALA A 47 -4.57 8.17 10.67
CA ALA A 47 -5.08 9.12 11.66
C ALA A 47 -4.86 10.58 11.24
N HIS A 48 -3.67 10.90 10.71
CA HIS A 48 -3.35 12.24 10.20
C HIS A 48 -4.20 12.64 9.00
N LEU A 49 -4.47 11.71 8.07
CA LEU A 49 -5.28 11.96 6.88
C LEU A 49 -6.77 12.15 7.21
N ARG A 50 -7.30 11.45 8.21
CA ARG A 50 -8.68 11.66 8.70
C ARG A 50 -8.88 13.08 9.21
N ALA A 51 -7.90 13.63 9.92
CA ALA A 51 -7.95 15.01 10.39
C ALA A 51 -8.00 16.05 9.25
N LYS A 52 -7.68 15.65 8.01
CA LYS A 52 -7.64 16.52 6.82
C LYS A 52 -8.80 16.31 5.84
N ASN A 53 -9.84 15.56 6.20
CA ASN A 53 -10.97 15.24 5.30
C ASN A 53 -10.54 14.63 3.95
N THR A 54 -9.61 13.67 4.01
CA THR A 54 -9.15 12.93 2.83
C THR A 54 -10.24 11.97 2.31
N ALA A 55 -10.21 11.66 1.01
CA ALA A 55 -11.15 10.75 0.36
C ALA A 55 -11.09 9.31 0.89
N SER A 56 -12.21 8.59 0.78
CA SER A 56 -12.40 7.25 1.35
C SER A 56 -11.46 6.20 0.76
N ASP A 57 -11.19 6.29 -0.55
CA ASP A 57 -10.32 5.41 -1.32
C ASP A 57 -8.87 5.36 -0.79
N VAL A 58 -8.40 6.46 -0.20
CA VAL A 58 -7.08 6.51 0.45
C VAL A 58 -7.03 5.60 1.67
N PHE A 59 -8.12 5.46 2.43
CA PHE A 59 -8.14 4.57 3.58
C PHE A 59 -8.17 3.10 3.18
N ASP A 60 -8.89 2.76 2.11
CA ASP A 60 -8.88 1.42 1.53
C ASP A 60 -7.47 1.03 1.06
N CYS A 61 -6.74 2.00 0.47
CA CYS A 61 -5.34 1.83 0.10
C CYS A 61 -4.43 1.52 1.30
N LEU A 62 -4.57 2.29 2.38
CA LEU A 62 -3.80 2.06 3.60
C LEU A 62 -4.12 0.69 4.21
N ASP A 63 -5.38 0.30 4.24
CA ASP A 63 -5.81 -0.98 4.80
C ASP A 63 -5.30 -2.16 3.97
N ALA A 64 -5.29 -2.05 2.64
CA ALA A 64 -4.67 -3.04 1.76
C ALA A 64 -3.16 -3.19 2.03
N LEU A 65 -2.41 -2.07 2.09
CA LEU A 65 -0.96 -2.08 2.33
C LEU A 65 -0.54 -2.62 3.70
N ARG A 66 -1.45 -2.65 4.69
CA ARG A 66 -1.17 -3.28 5.99
C ARG A 66 -1.02 -4.79 5.87
N ARG A 67 -1.75 -5.42 4.95
CA ARG A 67 -1.80 -6.88 4.83
C ARG A 67 -0.49 -7.41 4.25
N ASP A 68 0.10 -8.40 4.93
CA ASP A 68 1.39 -8.97 4.55
C ASP A 68 1.37 -9.65 3.17
N ASP A 69 0.26 -10.28 2.80
CA ASP A 69 0.12 -10.95 1.50
C ASP A 69 0.10 -9.94 0.34
N VAL A 70 -0.61 -8.83 0.51
CA VAL A 70 -0.64 -7.70 -0.45
C VAL A 70 0.74 -7.05 -0.56
N ALA A 71 1.34 -6.68 0.57
CA ALA A 71 2.67 -6.03 0.59
C ALA A 71 3.75 -6.91 -0.05
N ARG A 72 3.76 -8.22 0.24
CA ARG A 72 4.67 -9.17 -0.39
C ARG A 72 4.48 -9.22 -1.90
N LYS A 73 3.23 -9.32 -2.37
CA LYS A 73 2.92 -9.40 -3.80
C LYS A 73 3.33 -8.13 -4.55
N ILE A 74 3.13 -6.96 -3.97
CA ILE A 74 3.59 -5.68 -4.53
C ILE A 74 5.12 -5.67 -4.63
N SER A 75 5.85 -6.06 -3.58
CA SER A 75 7.31 -6.15 -3.62
C SER A 75 7.80 -7.11 -4.72
N GLU A 76 7.19 -8.29 -4.85
CA GLU A 76 7.51 -9.28 -5.89
C GLU A 76 7.32 -8.71 -7.31
N ARG A 77 6.32 -7.85 -7.52
CA ARG A 77 6.01 -7.22 -8.80
C ARG A 77 6.95 -6.05 -9.12
N LEU A 78 7.39 -5.29 -8.12
CA LEU A 78 8.16 -4.07 -8.31
C LEU A 78 9.68 -4.28 -8.35
N GLY A 79 10.20 -5.42 -7.90
CA GLY A 79 11.64 -5.72 -7.88
C GLY A 79 12.37 -5.05 -6.72
#